data_AF-A0AAN8FAS9-F1
#
_entry.id   AF-A0AAN8FAS9-F1
#
_cell.length_a   1.000
_cell.length_b   1.000
_cell.length_c   1.000
_cell.angle_alpha   90.00
_cell.angle_beta   90.00
_cell.angle_gamma   90.00
#
_symmetry.space_group_name_H-M   'P 1'
#
loop_
_entity.id
_entity.type
_entity.pdbx_description
1 polymer ?
#
loop_
_entity_poly.entity_id
_entity_poly.type
_entity_poly.pdbx_seq_one_letter_code
_entity_poly.pdbx_strand_id
1 'polypeptide(L)'
;IASSISCVVWGLAEMDPQELQYQCGGIPVSTKPRMVLMYKIMLLVDAFAMATFAFCYYYNKRTLKTGRYELSVRYQAYENLRAIRIFFPIVSTHFITFCLFFLGSIIIRELHAMLTPKTYGLTLLAIYVTPYYVLLMCTLIFVILRKESARVTTFHSAIIESQNERKQQSDTYFRSLLQQWST
;
A
#
# COMPACT_ATOMS: atom_id res chain seq x y z
N ILE A 1 -8.83 11.30 9.93
CA ILE A 1 -9.06 12.70 9.51
C ILE A 1 -8.99 13.66 10.71
N ALA A 2 -9.80 13.48 11.76
CA ALA A 2 -9.71 14.32 12.97
C ALA A 2 -8.32 14.27 13.64
N SER A 3 -7.75 13.07 13.85
CA SER A 3 -6.41 12.92 14.45
C SER A 3 -5.30 13.56 13.62
N SER A 4 -5.34 13.41 12.30
CA SER A 4 -4.40 14.03 11.37
C SER A 4 -4.48 15.56 11.38
N ILE A 5 -5.69 16.12 11.47
CA ILE A 5 -5.89 17.58 11.58
C ILE A 5 -5.34 18.07 12.92
N SER A 6 -5.66 17.40 14.03
CA SER A 6 -5.12 17.75 15.35
C SER A 6 -3.59 17.70 15.40
N CYS A 7 -2.98 16.69 14.77
CA CYS A 7 -1.53 16.58 14.65
C CYS A 7 -0.91 17.75 13.86
N VAL A 8 -1.51 18.12 12.73
CA VAL A 8 -1.03 19.26 11.92
C VAL A 8 -1.17 20.57 12.69
N VAL A 9 -2.32 20.80 13.33
CA VAL A 9 -2.57 21.98 14.15
C VAL A 9 -1.58 22.05 15.31
N TRP A 10 -1.33 20.95 16.02
CA TRP A 10 -0.36 20.88 17.11
C TRP A 10 1.09 21.12 16.65
N GLY A 11 1.46 20.56 15.50
CA GLY A 11 2.78 20.76 14.89
C GLY A 11 3.03 22.20 14.46
N LEU A 12 1.98 22.92 14.05
CA LEU A 12 2.04 24.31 13.59
C LEU A 12 1.71 25.34 14.68
N ALA A 13 1.27 24.92 15.87
CA ALA A 13 0.78 25.82 16.92
C ALA A 13 1.81 26.83 17.45
N GLU A 14 3.10 26.54 17.30
CA GLU A 14 4.22 27.41 17.72
C GLU A 14 4.93 28.08 16.54
N MET A 15 4.32 28.07 15.35
CA MET A 15 4.90 28.73 14.19
C MET A 15 4.94 30.24 14.41
N ASP A 16 6.14 30.83 14.45
CA ASP A 16 6.31 32.27 14.49
C ASP A 16 5.94 32.87 13.12
N PRO A 17 4.89 33.71 13.02
CA PRO A 17 4.47 34.31 11.75
C PRO A 17 5.48 35.32 11.19
N GLN A 18 6.48 35.75 11.98
CA GLN A 18 7.53 36.66 11.52
C GLN A 18 8.82 35.95 11.08
N GLU A 19 8.92 34.63 11.24
CA GLU A 19 10.06 33.87 10.70
C GLU A 19 10.04 33.91 9.16
N LEU A 20 11.13 34.40 8.55
CA LEU A 20 11.29 34.42 7.10
C LEU A 20 11.25 32.99 6.56
N GLN A 21 10.11 32.57 6.02
CA GLN A 21 10.03 31.33 5.26
C GLN A 21 10.65 31.56 3.89
N TYR A 22 11.91 31.14 3.74
CA TYR A 22 12.62 31.29 2.47
C TYR A 22 11.94 30.51 1.31
N GLN A 23 11.06 29.54 1.61
CA GLN A 23 10.36 28.70 0.63
C GLN A 23 8.99 28.22 1.16
N CYS A 24 7.97 28.14 0.29
CA CYS A 24 6.59 27.72 0.60
C CYS A 24 6.42 26.30 1.18
N GLY A 25 7.49 25.50 1.22
CA GLY A 25 7.51 24.14 1.80
C GLY A 25 8.55 23.96 2.91
N GLY A 26 9.20 25.04 3.35
CA GLY A 26 10.21 24.99 4.40
C GLY A 26 9.57 24.89 5.79
N ILE A 27 10.00 23.89 6.57
CA ILE A 27 9.62 23.79 7.99
C ILE A 27 10.28 24.96 8.75
N PRO A 28 9.51 25.83 9.41
CA PRO A 28 10.03 26.91 10.26
C PRO A 28 11.01 26.39 11.31
N VAL A 29 11.99 27.20 11.71
CA VAL A 29 12.99 26.76 12.69
C VAL A 29 12.34 26.56 14.05
N SER A 30 11.39 27.43 14.39
CA SER A 30 10.50 27.36 15.57
C SER A 30 9.79 25.99 15.74
N THR A 31 9.30 25.39 14.65
CA THR A 31 8.52 24.13 14.69
C THR A 31 9.35 22.87 14.42
N LYS A 32 10.63 23.02 14.11
CA LYS A 32 11.57 21.93 13.81
C LYS A 32 11.54 20.77 14.83
N PRO A 33 11.67 20.96 16.16
CA PRO A 33 11.75 19.84 17.10
C PRO A 33 10.45 19.03 17.15
N ARG A 34 9.28 19.70 17.05
CA ARG A 34 7.98 19.04 17.01
C ARG A 34 7.80 18.21 15.73
N MET A 35 8.17 18.76 14.58
CA MET A 35 8.08 18.05 13.30
C MET A 35 9.01 16.84 13.25
N VAL A 36 10.23 16.94 13.80
CA VAL A 36 11.14 15.78 13.92
C VAL A 36 10.55 14.70 14.84
N LEU A 37 9.94 15.08 15.96
CA LEU A 37 9.26 14.14 16.85
C LEU A 37 8.09 13.44 16.12
N MET A 38 7.27 14.18 15.39
CA MET A 38 6.17 13.62 14.60
C MET A 38 6.69 12.61 13.55
N TYR A 39 7.76 12.93 12.84
CA TYR A 39 8.33 12.00 11.86
C TYR A 39 8.90 10.74 12.52
N LYS A 40 9.52 10.84 13.70
CA LYS A 40 9.95 9.66 14.46
C LYS A 40 8.77 8.78 14.86
N ILE A 41 7.67 9.37 15.32
CA ILE A 41 6.45 8.62 15.67
C ILE A 41 5.86 7.94 14.44
N MET A 42 5.75 8.65 13.31
CA MET A 42 5.27 8.08 12.05
C MET A 42 6.14 6.89 11.60
N LEU A 43 7.47 7.02 11.67
CA LEU A 43 8.39 5.94 11.32
C LEU A 43 8.18 4.69 12.20
N LEU A 44 7.96 4.87 13.50
CA LEU A 44 7.68 3.77 14.42
C LEU A 44 6.36 3.07 14.09
N VAL A 45 5.32 3.86 13.78
CA VAL A 45 4.02 3.32 13.37
C VAL A 45 4.14 2.52 12.06
N ASP A 46 4.88 3.04 11.08
CA ASP A 46 5.07 2.34 9.81
C ASP A 46 5.89 1.06 9.97
N ALA A 47 6.93 1.09 10.80
CA ALA A 47 7.72 -0.10 11.13
C ALA A 47 6.86 -1.17 11.83
N PHE A 48 6.01 -0.75 12.77
CA PHE A 48 5.06 -1.64 13.43
C PHE A 48 4.03 -2.23 12.45
N ALA A 49 3.52 -1.42 11.52
CA ALA A 49 2.62 -1.88 10.46
C ALA A 49 3.31 -2.94 9.58
N MET A 50 4.54 -2.68 9.13
CA MET A 50 5.33 -3.63 8.35
C MET A 50 5.55 -4.96 9.09
N ALA A 51 5.90 -4.90 10.38
CA ALA A 51 6.05 -6.09 11.22
C ALA A 51 4.74 -6.88 11.36
N THR A 52 3.62 -6.18 11.53
CA THR A 52 2.28 -6.79 11.60
C THR A 52 1.91 -7.48 10.30
N PHE A 53 2.12 -6.83 9.14
CA PHE A 53 1.90 -7.45 7.83
C PHE A 53 2.75 -8.69 7.63
N ALA A 54 4.03 -8.66 8.02
CA ALA A 54 4.92 -9.81 7.95
C ALA A 54 4.40 -10.95 8.85
N PHE A 55 4.08 -10.65 10.11
CA PHE A 55 3.54 -11.63 11.05
C PHE A 55 2.26 -12.28 10.52
N CYS A 56 1.29 -11.48 10.05
CA CYS A 56 0.06 -11.97 9.44
C CYS A 56 0.34 -12.83 8.22
N TYR A 57 1.30 -12.47 7.37
CA TYR A 57 1.69 -13.27 6.21
C TYR A 57 2.22 -14.64 6.64
N TYR A 58 3.17 -14.68 7.59
CA TYR A 58 3.74 -15.93 8.07
C TYR A 58 2.71 -16.81 8.77
N TYR A 59 1.85 -16.22 9.60
CA TYR A 59 0.79 -16.93 10.31
C TYR A 59 -0.18 -17.59 9.32
N ASN A 60 -0.79 -16.82 8.42
CA ASN A 60 -1.75 -17.36 7.46
C ASN A 60 -1.11 -18.38 6.50
N LYS A 61 0.15 -18.17 6.09
CA LYS A 61 0.89 -19.13 5.26
C LYS A 61 1.16 -20.45 6.00
N ARG A 62 1.48 -20.39 7.30
CA ARG A 62 1.66 -21.58 8.13
C ARG A 62 0.34 -22.33 8.28
N THR A 63 -0.75 -21.62 8.55
CA THR A 63 -2.10 -22.19 8.67
C THR A 63 -2.51 -23.00 7.43
N LEU A 64 -2.23 -22.49 6.22
CA LEU A 64 -2.51 -23.22 4.99
C LEU A 64 -1.64 -24.47 4.80
N LYS A 65 -0.37 -24.45 5.23
CA LYS A 65 0.55 -25.59 5.07
C LYS A 65 0.19 -26.78 5.96
N THR A 66 -0.33 -26.52 7.15
CA THR A 66 -0.63 -27.58 8.14
C THR A 66 -1.81 -28.46 7.77
N GLY A 67 -2.70 -28.05 6.84
CA GLY A 67 -3.73 -28.92 6.24
C GLY A 67 -4.83 -29.45 7.15
N ARG A 68 -4.71 -29.31 8.47
CA ARG A 68 -5.59 -29.91 9.51
C ARG A 68 -6.81 -29.06 9.89
N TYR A 69 -7.03 -27.93 9.24
CA TYR A 69 -8.09 -26.99 9.61
C TYR A 69 -9.37 -27.18 8.78
N GLU A 70 -10.49 -26.81 9.39
CA GLU A 70 -11.80 -26.73 8.72
C GLU A 70 -11.74 -25.88 7.44
N LEU A 71 -12.64 -26.19 6.50
CA LEU A 71 -12.71 -25.52 5.20
C LEU A 71 -12.88 -23.99 5.34
N SER A 72 -13.68 -23.56 6.31
CA SER A 72 -13.93 -22.15 6.66
C SER A 72 -12.63 -21.42 7.03
N VAL A 73 -11.83 -22.00 7.91
CA VAL A 73 -10.55 -21.43 8.37
C VAL A 73 -9.53 -21.36 7.23
N ARG A 74 -9.48 -22.39 6.37
CA ARG A 74 -8.62 -22.39 5.19
C ARG A 74 -9.02 -21.31 4.18
N TYR A 75 -10.32 -21.13 3.97
CA TYR A 75 -10.85 -20.08 3.10
C TYR A 75 -10.46 -18.69 3.62
N GLN A 76 -10.69 -18.42 4.91
CA GLN A 76 -10.34 -17.14 5.54
C GLN A 76 -8.82 -16.88 5.47
N ALA A 77 -7.99 -17.88 5.72
CA ALA A 77 -6.54 -17.74 5.61
C ALA A 77 -6.08 -17.44 4.17
N TYR A 78 -6.76 -18.00 3.17
CA TYR A 78 -6.50 -17.73 1.76
C TYR A 78 -6.89 -16.30 1.37
N GLU A 79 -8.08 -15.84 1.77
CA GLU A 79 -8.51 -14.45 1.55
C GLU A 79 -7.60 -13.44 2.25
N ASN A 80 -7.21 -13.71 3.49
CA ASN A 80 -6.27 -12.87 4.22
C ASN A 80 -4.92 -12.76 3.50
N LEU A 81 -4.37 -13.88 3.00
CA LEU A 81 -3.13 -13.85 2.22
C LEU A 81 -3.27 -13.10 0.90
N ARG A 82 -4.44 -13.18 0.25
CA ARG A 82 -4.74 -12.41 -0.95
C ARG A 82 -4.76 -10.91 -0.63
N ALA A 83 -5.45 -10.50 0.43
CA ALA A 83 -5.48 -9.12 0.89
C ALA A 83 -4.08 -8.61 1.26
N ILE A 84 -3.30 -9.39 2.02
CA ILE A 84 -1.92 -9.05 2.36
C ILE A 84 -1.08 -8.86 1.09
N ARG A 85 -1.21 -9.70 0.07
CA ARG A 85 -0.47 -9.57 -1.19
C ARG A 85 -0.81 -8.27 -1.94
N ILE A 86 -2.02 -7.75 -1.78
CA ILE A 86 -2.48 -6.48 -2.36
C ILE A 86 -1.92 -5.29 -1.56
N PHE A 87 -2.02 -5.32 -0.23
CA PHE A 87 -1.62 -4.19 0.61
C PHE A 87 -0.11 -4.11 0.85
N PHE A 88 0.59 -5.24 0.91
CA PHE A 88 2.02 -5.30 1.17
C PHE A 88 2.88 -4.41 0.26
N PRO A 89 2.73 -4.41 -1.08
CA PRO A 89 3.51 -3.52 -1.94
C PRO A 89 3.20 -2.03 -1.68
N ILE A 90 1.98 -1.69 -1.29
CA ILE A 90 1.57 -0.31 -0.99
C ILE A 90 2.27 0.15 0.30
N VAL A 91 2.14 -0.62 1.38
CA VAL A 91 2.75 -0.29 2.69
C VAL A 91 4.28 -0.29 2.60
N SER A 92 4.86 -1.24 1.86
CA SER A 92 6.31 -1.29 1.64
C SER A 92 6.82 -0.07 0.88
N THR A 93 6.12 0.34 -0.20
CA THR A 93 6.49 1.53 -0.97
C THR A 93 6.36 2.80 -0.12
N HIS A 94 5.32 2.87 0.73
CA HIS A 94 5.13 3.99 1.65
C HIS A 94 6.30 4.10 2.62
N PHE A 95 6.64 3.01 3.30
CA PHE A 95 7.74 2.94 4.26
C PHE A 95 9.07 3.33 3.62
N ILE A 96 9.40 2.78 2.44
CA ILE A 96 10.64 3.11 1.71
C ILE A 96 10.69 4.58 1.35
N THR A 97 9.61 5.13 0.77
CA THR A 97 9.59 6.53 0.35
C THR A 97 9.69 7.47 1.54
N PHE A 98 9.00 7.15 2.63
CA PHE A 98 9.08 7.92 3.87
C PHE A 98 10.47 7.87 4.50
N CYS A 99 11.11 6.70 4.52
CA CYS A 99 12.49 6.56 5.00
C CYS A 99 13.48 7.37 4.16
N LEU A 100 13.37 7.34 2.82
CA LEU A 100 14.22 8.12 1.93
C LEU A 100 14.04 9.63 2.16
N PHE A 101 12.78 10.08 2.28
CA PHE A 101 12.47 11.46 2.61
C PHE A 101 13.07 11.88 3.96
N PHE A 102 12.84 11.08 5.00
CA PHE A 102 13.30 11.38 6.35
C PHE A 102 14.84 11.39 6.45
N LEU A 103 15.51 10.34 5.96
CA LEU A 103 16.97 10.25 5.96
C LEU A 103 17.61 11.34 5.11
N GLY A 104 17.10 11.57 3.89
CA GLY A 104 17.61 12.64 3.04
C GLY A 104 17.42 14.01 3.70
N SER A 105 16.33 14.23 4.43
CA SER A 105 16.10 15.49 5.15
C SER A 105 17.11 15.70 6.28
N ILE A 106 17.54 14.64 6.97
CA ILE A 106 18.60 14.69 7.98
C ILE A 106 19.93 15.01 7.30
N ILE A 107 20.30 14.27 6.25
CA ILE A 107 21.57 14.43 5.54
C ILE A 107 21.72 15.86 4.99
N ILE A 108 20.69 16.39 4.32
CA ILE A 108 20.70 17.77 3.77
C ILE A 108 20.91 18.80 4.88
N ARG A 109 20.34 18.58 6.06
CA ARG A 109 20.48 19.48 7.21
C ARG A 109 21.88 19.42 7.83
N GLU A 110 22.46 18.23 7.97
CA GLU A 110 23.85 18.08 8.44
C GLU A 110 24.85 18.72 7.47
N LEU A 111 24.58 18.61 6.16
CA LEU A 111 25.40 19.22 5.11
C LEU A 111 25.12 20.72 4.90
N HIS A 112 24.18 21.32 5.63
CA HIS A 112 23.83 22.73 5.48
C HIS A 112 25.06 23.65 5.60
N ALA A 113 25.96 23.38 6.54
CA ALA A 113 27.18 24.16 6.75
C ALA A 113 28.16 24.14 5.55
N MET A 114 28.08 23.12 4.69
CA MET A 114 28.92 22.98 3.50
C MET A 114 28.25 23.43 2.21
N LEU A 115 26.94 23.75 2.25
CA LEU A 115 26.15 24.08 1.08
C LEU A 115 25.97 25.60 0.94
N THR A 116 26.03 26.10 -0.29
CA THR A 116 25.62 27.49 -0.54
C THR A 116 24.09 27.62 -0.35
N PRO A 117 23.57 28.79 0.06
CA PRO A 117 22.14 28.98 0.30
C PRO A 117 21.25 28.60 -0.90
N LYS A 118 21.73 28.86 -2.13
CA LYS A 118 21.04 28.49 -3.37
C LYS A 118 20.99 26.97 -3.57
N THR A 119 22.11 26.29 -3.36
CA THR A 119 22.19 24.83 -3.48
C THR A 119 21.31 24.17 -2.43
N TYR A 120 21.37 24.63 -1.18
CA TYR A 120 20.54 24.11 -0.09
C TYR A 120 19.04 24.23 -0.40
N GLY A 121 18.59 25.39 -0.89
CA GLY A 121 17.20 25.59 -1.30
C GLY A 121 16.77 24.69 -2.46
N LEU A 122 17.63 24.47 -3.45
CA LEU A 122 17.35 23.54 -4.56
C LEU A 122 17.28 22.08 -4.08
N THR A 123 18.17 21.67 -3.17
CA THR A 123 18.17 20.31 -2.63
C THR A 123 16.94 20.04 -1.74
N LEU A 124 16.50 21.04 -0.96
CA LEU A 124 15.25 20.97 -0.20
C LEU A 124 14.01 20.89 -1.09
N LEU A 125 14.01 21.61 -2.22
CA LEU A 125 12.91 21.49 -3.18
C LEU A 125 12.90 20.12 -3.86
N ALA A 126 14.08 19.61 -4.22
CA ALA A 126 14.23 18.30 -4.84
C ALA A 126 13.81 17.14 -3.92
N ILE A 127 14.00 17.27 -2.60
CA ILE A 127 13.55 16.27 -1.62
C ILE A 127 12.06 16.39 -1.29
N TYR A 128 11.36 17.40 -1.78
CA TYR A 128 9.92 17.53 -1.58
C TYR A 128 9.16 16.52 -2.45
N VAL A 129 9.09 15.27 -1.97
CA VAL A 129 8.57 14.11 -2.71
C VAL A 129 7.03 14.04 -2.72
N THR A 130 6.35 14.83 -1.89
CA THR A 130 4.88 14.79 -1.70
C THR A 130 4.05 14.68 -3.00
N PRO A 131 4.21 15.55 -4.02
CA PRO A 131 3.39 15.45 -5.23
C PRO A 131 3.67 14.17 -6.04
N TYR A 132 4.94 13.75 -6.11
CA TYR A 132 5.35 12.52 -6.80
C TYR A 132 4.89 11.26 -6.06
N TYR A 133 4.92 11.30 -4.73
CA TYR A 133 4.44 10.24 -3.85
C TYR A 133 2.95 9.94 -4.05
N VAL A 134 2.12 10.99 -4.13
CA VAL A 134 0.67 10.81 -4.36
C VAL A 134 0.42 10.14 -5.70
N LEU A 135 1.08 10.59 -6.77
CA LEU A 135 0.96 9.98 -8.08
C LEU A 135 1.42 8.52 -8.07
N LEU A 136 2.59 8.24 -7.48
CA LEU A 136 3.13 6.89 -7.34
C LEU A 136 2.14 5.95 -6.64
N MET A 137 1.54 6.40 -5.53
CA MET A 137 0.57 5.60 -4.76
C MET A 137 -0.72 5.36 -5.55
N CYS A 138 -1.27 6.39 -6.19
CA CYS A 138 -2.45 6.25 -7.04
C CYS A 138 -2.19 5.26 -8.19
N THR A 139 -1.04 5.36 -8.86
CA THR A 139 -0.66 4.44 -9.93
C THR A 139 -0.50 3.00 -9.41
N LEU A 140 0.16 2.81 -8.27
CA LEU A 140 0.32 1.49 -7.66
C LEU A 140 -1.03 0.83 -7.35
N ILE A 141 -1.92 1.56 -6.67
CA ILE A 141 -3.26 1.08 -6.34
C ILE A 141 -4.02 0.75 -7.61
N PHE A 142 -3.98 1.62 -8.63
CA PHE A 142 -4.65 1.38 -9.91
C PHE A 142 -4.16 0.11 -10.61
N VAL A 143 -2.84 -0.09 -10.68
CA VAL A 143 -2.23 -1.28 -11.30
C VAL A 143 -2.62 -2.55 -10.55
N ILE A 144 -2.60 -2.52 -9.21
CA ILE A 144 -2.96 -3.68 -8.39
C ILE A 144 -4.45 -4.03 -8.58
N LEU A 145 -5.34 -3.03 -8.53
CA LEU A 145 -6.78 -3.22 -8.74
C LEU A 145 -7.09 -3.72 -10.14
N ARG A 146 -6.45 -3.17 -11.19
CA ARG A 146 -6.58 -3.65 -12.57
C ARG A 146 -6.16 -5.12 -12.70
N LYS A 147 -5.03 -5.49 -12.11
CA LYS A 147 -4.50 -6.87 -12.16
C LYS A 147 -5.41 -7.86 -11.42
N GLU A 148 -5.95 -7.46 -10.28
CA GLU A 148 -6.89 -8.29 -9.52
C GLU A 148 -8.24 -8.40 -10.20
N SER A 149 -8.75 -7.30 -10.78
CA SER A 149 -9.97 -7.32 -11.60
C SER A 149 -9.83 -8.26 -12.79
N ALA A 150 -8.72 -8.18 -13.54
CA ALA A 150 -8.47 -9.08 -14.66
C ALA A 150 -8.44 -10.56 -14.22
N ARG A 151 -7.78 -10.88 -13.11
CA ARG A 151 -7.74 -12.24 -12.55
C ARG A 151 -9.12 -12.77 -12.19
N VAL A 152 -9.95 -11.94 -11.57
CA VAL A 152 -11.33 -12.32 -11.20
C VAL A 152 -12.16 -12.57 -12.45
N THR A 153 -12.05 -11.72 -13.46
CA THR A 153 -12.75 -11.90 -14.75
C THR A 153 -12.34 -13.19 -15.43
N THR A 154 -11.04 -13.49 -15.54
CA THR A 154 -10.53 -14.73 -16.14
C THR A 154 -10.98 -15.98 -15.37
N PHE A 155 -11.00 -15.91 -14.04
CA PHE A 155 -11.47 -17.03 -13.22
C PHE A 155 -12.98 -17.27 -13.41
N HIS A 156 -13.77 -16.20 -13.44
CA HIS A 156 -15.21 -16.29 -13.65
C HIS A 156 -15.56 -16.81 -15.05
N SER A 157 -14.83 -16.37 -16.09
CA SER A 157 -15.03 -16.89 -17.45
C SER A 157 -14.69 -18.38 -17.54
N ALA A 158 -13.61 -18.84 -16.91
CA ALA A 158 -13.24 -20.25 -16.88
C ALA A 158 -14.28 -21.13 -16.16
N ILE A 159 -14.90 -20.61 -15.09
CA ILE A 159 -16.01 -21.31 -14.42
C ILE A 159 -17.22 -21.44 -15.36
N ILE A 160 -17.64 -20.34 -15.99
CA ILE A 160 -18.78 -20.35 -16.92
C ILE A 160 -18.51 -21.32 -18.07
N GLU A 161 -17.31 -21.30 -18.65
CA GLU A 161 -16.90 -22.20 -19.72
C GLU A 161 -17.01 -23.67 -19.29
N SER A 162 -16.45 -24.02 -18.13
CA SER A 162 -16.55 -25.39 -17.58
C SER A 162 -17.98 -25.85 -17.26
N GLN A 163 -18.88 -24.91 -16.96
CA GLN A 163 -20.29 -25.21 -16.75
C GLN A 163 -21.02 -25.42 -18.08
N ASN A 164 -20.73 -24.59 -19.08
CA ASN A 164 -21.30 -24.72 -20.42
C ASN A 164 -20.86 -26.03 -21.09
N GLU A 165 -19.59 -26.41 -20.98
CA GLU A 165 -19.08 -27.69 -21.48
C GLU A 165 -19.81 -28.89 -20.85
N ARG A 166 -19.96 -28.88 -19.52
CA ARG A 166 -20.71 -29.94 -18.81
C ARG A 166 -22.17 -30.01 -19.26
N LYS A 167 -22.82 -28.85 -19.44
CA LYS A 167 -24.20 -28.79 -19.90
C LYS A 167 -24.32 -29.31 -21.33
N GLN A 168 -23.42 -28.92 -22.22
CA GLN A 168 -23.38 -29.39 -23.60
C GLN A 168 -23.14 -30.91 -23.70
N GLN A 169 -22.25 -31.44 -22.87
CA GLN A 169 -21.98 -32.88 -22.80
C GLN A 169 -23.21 -33.65 -22.30
N SER A 170 -23.89 -33.14 -21.27
CA SER A 170 -25.16 -33.68 -20.79
C SER A 170 -26.23 -33.68 -21.88
N ASP A 171 -26.43 -32.54 -22.56
CA ASP A 171 -27.44 -32.40 -23.62
C ASP A 171 -27.17 -33.36 -24.79
N THR A 172 -25.90 -33.58 -25.12
CA THR A 172 -25.49 -34.52 -26.18
C THR A 172 -25.74 -35.98 -25.76
N TYR A 173 -25.42 -36.34 -24.51
CA TYR A 173 -25.71 -37.66 -23.94
C TYR A 173 -27.21 -37.97 -23.97
N PHE A 174 -28.05 -37.05 -23.48
CA PHE A 174 -29.49 -37.25 -23.47
C PHE A 174 -30.10 -37.29 -24.86
N ARG A 175 -29.61 -36.49 -25.82
CA ARG A 175 -30.04 -36.59 -27.24
C ARG A 175 -29.72 -37.94 -27.84
N SER A 176 -28.50 -38.46 -27.62
CA SER A 176 -28.09 -39.76 -28.14
C SER A 176 -28.96 -40.89 -27.58
N LEU A 177 -29.29 -40.84 -26.28
CA LEU A 177 -30.22 -41.79 -25.68
C LEU A 177 -31.60 -41.70 -26.33
N LEU A 178 -32.15 -40.49 -26.47
CA LEU A 178 -33.48 -40.30 -27.04
C LEU A 178 -33.59 -40.89 -28.46
N GLN A 179 -32.52 -40.79 -29.24
CA GLN A 179 -32.42 -41.32 -30.59
C GLN A 179 -32.36 -42.87 -30.63
N GLN A 180 -31.72 -43.49 -29.64
CA GLN A 180 -31.69 -44.96 -29.51
C GLN A 180 -33.06 -45.52 -29.11
N TRP A 181 -33.81 -44.80 -28.29
CA TRP A 181 -35.13 -45.22 -27.81
C TRP A 181 -36.28 -44.93 -28.78
N SER A 182 -36.05 -44.12 -29.82
CA SER A 182 -37.04 -43.83 -30.87
C SER A 182 -37.01 -44.81 -32.05
N THR A 183 -36.22 -45.88 -31.96
CA THR A 183 -36.12 -46.95 -32.97
C THR A 183 -36.70 -48.24 -32.39
#